data_AF-A0A1V5H8M5-F1
#
_entry.id   AF-A0A1V5H8M5-F1
#
_cell.length_a   1.000
_cell.length_b   1.000
_cell.length_c   1.000
_cell.angle_alpha   90.00
_cell.angle_beta   90.00
_cell.angle_gamma   90.00
#
_symmetry.space_group_name_H-M   'P 1'
#
loop_
_entity.id
_entity.type
_entity.pdbx_description
1 polymer ?
#
loop_
_entity_poly.entity_id
_entity_poly.type
_entity_poly.pdbx_seq_one_letter_code
_entity_poly.pdbx_strand_id
1 'polypeptide(L)'
;MKTAKDYNALISDWEYCYCVNCNTIRYGAELTATDQGVKCSVCGSYDLEVPAWVNCPQEMKNVAVKCPRGGSGIIKGKRGENECVYYCSFRHA
;
A
#
# COMPACT_ATOMS: atom_id res chain seq x y z
N MET A 1 -1.82 -24.33 0.56
CA MET A 1 -2.78 -23.29 0.13
C MET A 1 -2.88 -22.27 1.25
N LYS A 2 -2.79 -20.97 0.96
CA LYS A 2 -3.09 -19.94 1.97
C LYS A 2 -4.59 -19.98 2.27
N THR A 3 -4.95 -19.93 3.53
CA THR A 3 -6.33 -19.93 4.03
C THR A 3 -6.82 -18.51 4.29
N ALA A 4 -8.13 -18.29 4.48
CA ALA A 4 -8.66 -16.99 4.89
C ALA A 4 -8.00 -16.44 6.18
N LYS A 5 -7.53 -17.33 7.08
CA LYS A 5 -6.76 -16.94 8.27
C LYS A 5 -5.41 -16.32 7.92
N ASP A 6 -4.74 -16.84 6.90
CA ASP A 6 -3.46 -16.29 6.41
C ASP A 6 -3.64 -14.92 5.76
N TYR A 7 -4.76 -14.70 5.08
CA TYR A 7 -5.09 -13.41 4.48
C TYR A 7 -5.51 -12.35 5.51
N ASN A 8 -6.07 -12.73 6.66
CA ASN A 8 -6.28 -11.78 7.76
C ASN A 8 -4.96 -11.30 8.37
N ALA A 9 -3.99 -12.20 8.54
CA ALA A 9 -2.63 -11.81 8.95
C ALA A 9 -1.98 -10.89 7.90
N LEU A 10 -2.19 -11.17 6.61
CA LEU A 10 -1.71 -10.33 5.52
C LEU A 10 -2.34 -8.93 5.53
N ILE A 11 -3.65 -8.81 5.79
CA ILE A 11 -4.32 -7.51 5.94
C ILE A 11 -3.74 -6.74 7.12
N SER A 12 -3.44 -7.41 8.24
CA SER A 12 -2.80 -6.78 9.40
C SER A 12 -1.37 -6.34 9.11
N ASP A 13 -0.63 -7.07 8.28
CA ASP A 13 0.72 -6.69 7.86
C ASP A 13 0.70 -5.52 6.86
N TRP A 14 -0.24 -5.53 5.92
CA TRP A 14 -0.41 -4.44 4.96
C TRP A 14 -0.88 -3.16 5.65
N GLU A 15 -1.86 -3.27 6.55
CA GLU A 15 -2.56 -2.18 7.26
C GLU A 15 -3.39 -1.27 6.36
N TYR A 16 -2.88 -1.00 5.16
CA TYR A 16 -3.55 -0.36 4.07
C TYR A 16 -2.97 -0.87 2.75
N CYS A 17 -3.71 -0.70 1.66
CA CYS A 17 -3.25 -0.94 0.31
C CYS A 17 -3.83 0.13 -0.63
N TYR A 18 -3.37 0.17 -1.87
CA TYR A 18 -4.04 0.99 -2.89
C TYR A 18 -5.01 0.14 -3.69
N CYS A 19 -6.28 0.56 -3.78
CA CYS A 19 -7.25 -0.09 -4.63
C CYS A 19 -7.29 0.61 -5.99
N VAL A 20 -6.90 -0.11 -7.05
CA VAL A 20 -6.84 0.44 -8.41
C VAL A 20 -8.24 0.85 -8.89
N ASN A 21 -9.26 0.01 -8.68
CA ASN A 21 -10.64 0.32 -9.07
C ASN A 21 -11.23 1.54 -8.33
N CYS A 22 -10.89 1.73 -7.06
CA CYS A 22 -11.38 2.89 -6.30
C CYS A 22 -10.50 4.13 -6.50
N ASN A 23 -9.31 3.97 -7.10
CA ASN A 23 -8.28 5.00 -7.22
C ASN A 23 -7.96 5.70 -5.88
N THR A 24 -7.90 4.92 -4.79
CA THR A 24 -7.67 5.44 -3.43
C THR A 24 -7.05 4.38 -2.53
N ILE A 25 -6.46 4.84 -1.42
CA ILE A 25 -5.99 4.00 -0.32
C ILE A 25 -7.20 3.37 0.39
N ARG A 26 -7.07 2.09 0.76
CA ARG A 26 -8.02 1.34 1.59
C ARG A 26 -7.29 0.81 2.82
N TYR A 27 -7.87 1.02 3.98
CA TYR A 27 -7.32 0.53 5.25
C TYR A 27 -7.80 -0.89 5.53
N GLY A 28 -7.16 -1.59 6.47
CA GLY A 28 -7.47 -2.99 6.77
C GLY A 28 -8.95 -3.24 7.10
N ALA A 29 -9.65 -2.27 7.68
CA ALA A 29 -11.09 -2.34 7.93
C ALA A 29 -11.97 -2.36 6.65
N GLU A 30 -11.41 -1.94 5.52
CA GLU A 30 -12.05 -1.90 4.20
C GLU A 30 -11.57 -3.06 3.31
N LEU A 31 -10.87 -4.04 3.89
CA LEU A 31 -10.38 -5.24 3.24
C LEU A 31 -11.06 -6.48 3.82
N THR A 32 -11.28 -7.47 2.96
CA THR A 32 -11.86 -8.75 3.34
C THR A 32 -10.96 -9.88 2.86
N ALA A 33 -10.60 -10.77 3.79
CA ALA A 33 -9.95 -12.04 3.48
C ALA A 33 -10.98 -13.03 2.92
N THR A 34 -10.72 -13.57 1.74
CA THR A 34 -11.51 -14.65 1.11
C THR A 34 -10.60 -15.83 0.80
N ASP A 35 -11.16 -16.96 0.39
CA ASP A 35 -10.39 -18.12 -0.04
C ASP A 35 -9.56 -17.87 -1.31
N GLN A 36 -9.86 -16.80 -2.05
CA GLN A 36 -9.15 -16.39 -3.26
C GLN A 36 -8.03 -15.38 -2.98
N GLY A 37 -8.10 -14.65 -1.86
CA GLY A 37 -7.15 -13.59 -1.53
C GLY A 37 -7.75 -12.45 -0.71
N VAL A 38 -7.06 -11.32 -0.72
CA VAL A 38 -7.54 -10.07 -0.10
C VAL A 38 -8.35 -9.29 -1.14
N LYS A 39 -9.56 -8.88 -0.76
CA LYS A 39 -10.52 -8.15 -1.60
C LYS A 39 -10.84 -6.80 -0.97
N CYS A 40 -11.06 -5.77 -1.79
CA CYS A 40 -11.64 -4.51 -1.34
C CYS A 40 -13.12 -4.73 -0.97
N SER A 41 -13.50 -4.45 0.28
CA SER A 41 -14.90 -4.58 0.72
C SER A 41 -15.83 -3.54 0.07
N VAL A 42 -15.28 -2.43 -0.42
CA VAL A 42 -16.05 -1.31 -0.99
C VAL A 42 -16.44 -1.56 -2.45
N CYS A 43 -15.49 -1.90 -3.32
CA CYS A 43 -15.76 -2.12 -4.75
C CYS A 43 -15.79 -3.60 -5.16
N GLY A 44 -15.39 -4.49 -4.26
CA GLY A 44 -15.32 -5.91 -4.52
C GLY A 44 -14.16 -6.37 -5.42
N SER A 45 -13.25 -5.48 -5.81
CA SER A 45 -12.09 -5.84 -6.62
C SER A 45 -11.00 -6.55 -5.81
N TYR A 46 -10.29 -7.46 -6.48
CA TYR A 46 -9.02 -8.02 -6.02
C TYR A 46 -7.81 -7.25 -6.55
N ASP A 47 -8.04 -6.23 -7.39
CA ASP A 47 -7.00 -5.37 -7.95
C ASP A 47 -6.51 -4.36 -6.90
N LEU A 48 -5.63 -4.88 -6.05
CA LEU A 48 -5.03 -4.22 -4.92
C LEU A 48 -3.52 -4.20 -5.09
N GLU A 49 -2.94 -3.02 -5.00
CA GLU A 49 -1.49 -2.87 -4.92
C GLU A 49 -1.05 -2.90 -3.48
N VAL A 50 -0.12 -3.81 -3.20
CA VAL A 50 0.41 -4.02 -1.87
C VAL A 50 1.30 -2.84 -1.47
N PRO A 51 1.25 -2.43 -0.20
CA PRO A 51 2.18 -1.43 0.28
C PRO A 51 3.61 -1.99 0.27
N ALA A 52 4.60 -1.13 0.06
CA ALA A 52 6.00 -1.50 0.25
C ALA A 52 6.78 -0.37 0.92
N TRP A 53 7.85 -0.75 1.60
CA TRP A 53 8.81 0.19 2.15
C TRP A 53 9.67 0.77 1.03
N VAL A 54 9.69 2.09 0.92
CA VAL A 54 10.45 2.81 -0.10
C VAL A 54 11.23 3.95 0.54
N ASN A 55 12.37 4.29 -0.04
CA ASN A 55 13.15 5.46 0.36
C ASN A 55 12.63 6.68 -0.41
N CYS A 56 11.84 7.53 0.24
CA CYS A 56 11.40 8.81 -0.33
C CYS A 56 12.44 9.89 -0.06
N PRO A 57 13.11 10.47 -1.08
CA PRO A 57 14.21 11.40 -0.84
C PRO A 57 13.77 12.79 -0.37
N GLN A 58 12.49 13.14 -0.51
CA GLN A 58 11.92 14.41 -0.02
C GLN A 58 11.65 14.39 1.49
N GLU A 59 11.55 13.20 2.07
CA GLU A 59 11.24 13.01 3.47
C GLU A 59 12.56 12.94 4.25
N MET A 60 12.75 13.90 5.15
CA MET A 60 14.01 14.16 5.85
C MET A 60 14.67 12.87 6.41
N LYS A 61 15.97 12.68 6.13
CA LYS A 61 16.91 11.74 6.79
C LYS A 61 16.91 10.26 6.34
N ASN A 62 16.79 9.93 5.05
CA ASN A 62 16.97 8.56 4.54
C ASN A 62 16.07 7.51 5.24
N VAL A 63 14.88 7.92 5.69
CA VAL A 63 13.96 7.03 6.40
C VAL A 63 13.14 6.28 5.36
N ALA A 64 13.08 4.95 5.49
CA ALA A 64 12.16 4.15 4.71
C ALA A 64 10.72 4.47 5.14
N VAL A 65 9.85 4.78 4.19
CA VAL A 65 8.42 5.03 4.44
C VAL A 65 7.58 3.95 3.79
N LYS A 66 6.46 3.59 4.41
CA LYS A 66 5.56 2.59 3.88
C LYS A 66 4.65 3.28 2.86
N CYS A 67 4.77 2.94 1.59
CA CYS A 67 4.00 3.56 0.53
C CYS A 67 2.89 2.64 0.01
N PRO A 68 1.65 3.12 -0.22
CA PRO A 68 0.52 2.28 -0.62
C PRO A 68 0.69 1.58 -1.98
N ARG A 69 1.48 2.17 -2.87
CA ARG A 69 1.85 1.59 -4.17
C ARG A 69 3.36 1.34 -4.16
N GLY A 70 3.77 0.13 -3.77
CA GLY A 70 5.17 -0.20 -3.53
C GLY A 70 6.11 0.14 -4.70
N GLY A 71 6.78 1.29 -4.63
CA GLY A 71 7.72 1.79 -5.64
C GLY A 71 7.08 2.52 -6.83
N SER A 72 5.88 2.12 -7.28
CA SER A 72 5.13 2.81 -8.36
C SER A 72 4.72 4.23 -8.00
N GLY A 73 4.78 4.58 -6.71
CA GLY A 73 4.52 5.92 -6.23
C GLY A 73 5.69 6.87 -6.25
N ILE A 74 6.87 6.44 -6.69
CA ILE A 74 8.05 7.29 -6.82
C ILE A 74 8.13 7.83 -8.25
N ILE A 75 7.97 9.14 -8.41
CA ILE A 75 8.15 9.82 -9.70
C ILE A 75 9.35 10.74 -9.65
N LYS A 76 9.90 11.09 -10.81
CA LYS A 76 10.93 12.12 -10.90
C LYS A 76 10.25 13.50 -10.94
N GLY A 77 10.48 14.30 -9.90
CA GLY A 77 10.00 15.67 -9.78
C GLY A 77 10.64 16.62 -10.80
N LYS A 78 10.08 17.82 -10.91
CA LYS A 78 10.49 18.83 -11.92
C LYS A 78 11.95 19.28 -11.79
N ARG A 79 12.55 19.14 -10.60
CA ARG A 79 13.95 19.48 -10.32
C ARG A 79 14.90 18.29 -10.41
N GLY A 80 14.41 17.13 -10.84
CA GLY A 80 15.19 15.91 -10.98
C GLY A 80 15.30 15.06 -9.70
N GLU A 81 14.75 15.52 -8.58
CA GLU A 81 14.62 14.78 -7.32
C GLU A 81 13.49 13.75 -7.43
N ASN A 82 13.61 12.59 -6.76
CA ASN A 82 12.48 11.66 -6.71
C ASN A 82 11.44 12.14 -5.69
N GLU A 83 10.16 12.04 -6.02
CA GLU A 83 9.02 12.47 -5.21
C GLU A 83 8.07 11.30 -5.00
N CYS A 84 7.45 11.24 -3.84
CA CYS A 84 6.45 10.24 -3.53
C CYS A 84 5.04 10.83 -3.72
N VAL A 85 4.33 10.40 -4.76
CA VAL A 85 3.03 11.00 -5.18
C VAL A 85 1.80 10.36 -4.55
N TYR A 86 1.93 9.18 -3.95
CA TYR A 86 0.84 8.53 -3.23
C TYR A 86 1.15 8.72 -1.76
N TYR A 87 0.26 9.36 -1.00
CA TYR A 87 0.38 9.66 0.43
C TYR A 87 1.06 8.53 1.22
N CYS A 88 2.40 8.53 1.26
CA CYS A 88 3.15 7.50 1.95
C CYS A 88 3.14 7.88 3.44
N SER A 89 2.96 6.90 4.31
CA SER A 89 2.93 7.13 5.75
C SER A 89 4.29 6.79 6.35
N PHE A 90 4.79 7.68 7.20
CA PHE A 90 5.93 7.35 8.06
C PHE A 90 5.48 6.32 9.07
N ARG A 91 6.14 5.16 9.05
CA ARG A 91 6.19 4.28 10.20
C ARG A 91 7.64 4.05 10.54
N HIS A 92 7.98 4.28 11.79
CA HIS A 92 9.24 3.80 12.31
C HIS A 92 9.08 2.27 12.43
N ALA A 93 9.99 1.53 11.81
CA ALA A 93 10.08 0.09 11.98
C ALA A 93 10.39 -0.27 13.45
#